data_AF-D8X0U5-F1
#
_entry.id   AF-D8X0U5-F1
#
_cell.length_a   1.000
_cell.length_b   1.000
_cell.length_c   1.000
_cell.angle_alpha   90.00
_cell.angle_beta   90.00
_cell.angle_gamma   90.00
#
_symmetry.space_group_name_H-M   'P 1'
#
loop_
_entity.id
_entity.type
_entity.pdbx_description
1 polymer ?
#
loop_
_entity_poly.entity_id
_entity_poly.type
_entity_poly.pdbx_seq_one_letter_code
_entity_poly.pdbx_strand_id
1 'polypeptide(L)'
;LACLGFCLDQRVRAHVGGQDKPFCSAWPGAVVPQGGHVTLWCHYRPGFNIFTLYKEDGVPVPELYKRVFWNSFLISPVTAAHAGTYRCRVFHPHSPTEWSAPSNPLVIMVTGLYEKPSLSAQPGPTVPTGENMTLSCSSRRSFDMYHLSREGEAHELRLPAVPSVNGTFQADFPLGPATHGGNYRCFGSLRDSPYEWSDPSDPLPVSITGNPSSSWPSPTEPSFKTGIVTHLPAVIRYSVATIFLTILLFFLHRCWCSDKKECCCNGP
;
A
#
# COMPACT_ATOMS: atom_id res chain seq x y z
N LEU A 1 44.48 -12.81 -32.08
CA LEU A 1 44.10 -13.95 -31.21
C LEU A 1 44.67 -13.71 -29.82
N ALA A 2 43.81 -13.39 -28.85
CA ALA A 2 44.04 -13.56 -27.41
C ALA A 2 42.68 -13.40 -26.72
N CYS A 3 42.27 -14.45 -26.01
CA CYS A 3 41.04 -14.55 -25.23
C CYS A 3 41.05 -13.59 -24.03
N LEU A 4 39.85 -13.23 -23.56
CA LEU A 4 39.39 -12.99 -22.17
C LEU A 4 38.00 -12.35 -22.34
N GLY A 5 36.89 -13.08 -22.21
CA GLY A 5 36.52 -13.71 -20.94
C GLY A 5 35.80 -12.70 -20.04
N PHE A 6 34.69 -12.11 -20.52
CA PHE A 6 33.74 -11.40 -19.66
C PHE A 6 32.41 -12.16 -19.69
N CYS A 7 32.32 -13.18 -18.85
CA CYS A 7 31.05 -13.65 -18.34
C CYS A 7 30.43 -12.49 -17.56
N LEU A 8 29.48 -11.77 -18.17
CA LEU A 8 28.57 -10.94 -17.40
C LEU A 8 27.73 -11.90 -16.56
N ASP A 9 28.09 -11.94 -15.28
CA ASP A 9 27.36 -12.48 -14.14
C ASP A 9 25.91 -11.98 -14.21
N GLN A 10 25.08 -12.65 -15.01
CA GLN A 10 23.67 -12.73 -14.73
C GLN A 10 23.56 -13.49 -13.41
N ARG A 11 23.65 -12.76 -12.30
CA ARG A 11 22.87 -13.09 -11.12
C ARG A 11 21.41 -12.98 -11.53
N VAL A 12 20.94 -14.01 -12.22
CA VAL A 12 19.63 -14.56 -11.99
C VAL A 12 19.62 -14.85 -10.50
N ARG A 13 19.15 -13.87 -9.73
CA ARG A 13 18.57 -14.15 -8.43
C ARG A 13 17.38 -15.02 -8.77
N ALA A 14 17.61 -16.33 -8.85
CA ALA A 14 16.56 -17.30 -8.72
C ALA A 14 15.97 -16.98 -7.35
N HIS A 15 14.87 -16.23 -7.36
CA HIS A 15 14.01 -16.13 -6.20
C HIS A 15 13.49 -17.55 -5.98
N VAL A 16 14.23 -18.25 -5.14
CA VAL A 16 13.81 -19.45 -4.44
C VAL A 16 12.40 -19.18 -3.88
N GLY A 17 11.41 -19.90 -4.41
CA GLY A 17 10.10 -20.09 -3.78
C GLY A 17 9.18 -18.87 -3.69
N GLY A 18 8.89 -18.19 -4.80
CA GLY A 18 7.79 -17.22 -4.86
C GLY A 18 6.45 -17.95 -4.96
N GLN A 19 5.73 -18.13 -3.84
CA GLN A 19 4.46 -18.85 -3.80
C GLN A 19 3.41 -18.17 -4.69
N ASP A 20 3.00 -18.85 -5.76
CA ASP A 20 2.05 -18.36 -6.75
C ASP A 20 0.64 -18.27 -6.17
N LYS A 21 0.31 -17.11 -5.60
CA LYS A 21 -0.97 -16.85 -4.93
C LYS A 21 -1.57 -15.51 -5.37
N PRO A 22 -2.90 -15.38 -5.42
CA PRO A 22 -3.56 -14.12 -5.70
C PRO A 22 -3.38 -13.12 -4.54
N PHE A 23 -3.61 -11.85 -4.84
CA PHE A 23 -3.62 -10.74 -3.88
C PHE A 23 -5.06 -10.28 -3.65
N CYS A 24 -5.42 -10.05 -2.39
CA CYS A 24 -6.74 -9.56 -2.00
C CYS A 24 -6.66 -8.17 -1.37
N SER A 25 -7.53 -7.25 -1.79
CA SER A 25 -7.59 -5.87 -1.32
C SER A 25 -9.03 -5.38 -1.17
N ALA A 26 -9.21 -4.29 -0.41
CA ALA A 26 -10.50 -3.64 -0.17
C ALA A 26 -10.48 -2.20 -0.69
N TRP A 27 -11.61 -1.75 -1.22
CA TRP A 27 -11.83 -0.37 -1.66
C TRP A 27 -13.20 0.14 -1.15
N PRO A 28 -13.29 1.34 -0.55
CA PRO A 28 -12.24 2.37 -0.37
C PRO A 28 -11.25 2.07 0.76
N GLY A 29 -11.56 1.09 1.63
CA GLY A 29 -10.70 0.68 2.73
C GLY A 29 -11.24 -0.56 3.42
N ALA A 30 -10.46 -1.08 4.37
CA ALA A 30 -10.80 -2.30 5.12
C ALA A 30 -11.59 -2.03 6.41
N VAL A 31 -11.60 -0.78 6.89
CA VAL A 31 -12.44 -0.30 8.00
C VAL A 31 -13.70 0.33 7.41
N VAL A 32 -14.86 -0.26 7.67
CA VAL A 32 -16.11 0.07 6.98
C VAL A 32 -17.23 0.31 7.99
N PRO A 33 -17.97 1.43 7.93
CA PRO A 33 -19.10 1.66 8.83
C PRO A 33 -20.26 0.73 8.51
N GLN A 34 -21.02 0.34 9.54
CA GLN A 34 -22.28 -0.37 9.38
C GLN A 34 -23.23 0.40 8.45
N GLY A 35 -23.91 -0.33 7.55
CA GLY A 35 -24.76 0.25 6.52
C GLY A 35 -23.99 0.81 5.32
N GLY A 36 -22.66 0.92 5.40
CA GLY A 36 -21.79 1.32 4.31
C GLY A 36 -21.60 0.24 3.26
N HIS A 37 -20.57 0.40 2.44
CA HIS A 37 -20.23 -0.54 1.38
C HIS A 37 -18.72 -0.70 1.25
N VAL A 38 -18.30 -1.88 0.76
CA VAL A 38 -16.91 -2.16 0.43
C VAL A 38 -16.83 -3.09 -0.77
N THR A 39 -15.91 -2.80 -1.67
CA THR A 39 -15.60 -3.67 -2.80
C THR A 39 -14.32 -4.43 -2.52
N LEU A 40 -14.41 -5.75 -2.53
CA LEU A 40 -13.27 -6.65 -2.35
C LEU A 40 -12.74 -7.03 -3.74
N TRP A 41 -11.45 -6.88 -3.92
CA TRP A 41 -10.76 -7.12 -5.19
C TRP A 41 -9.81 -8.29 -5.06
N CYS A 42 -9.75 -9.09 -6.13
CA CYS A 42 -8.81 -10.19 -6.26
C CYS A 42 -7.98 -9.98 -7.50
N HIS A 43 -6.66 -9.95 -7.31
CA HIS A 43 -5.70 -9.74 -8.38
C HIS A 43 -4.82 -10.97 -8.53
N TYR A 44 -4.58 -11.39 -9.76
CA TYR A 44 -3.64 -12.46 -10.11
C TYR A 44 -2.98 -12.13 -11.44
N ARG A 45 -2.10 -13.00 -11.94
CA ARG A 45 -1.40 -12.82 -13.22
C ARG A 45 -2.40 -12.50 -14.34
N PRO A 46 -2.03 -11.71 -15.35
CA PRO A 46 -2.91 -11.43 -16.49
C PRO A 46 -3.44 -12.72 -17.13
N GLY A 47 -4.75 -12.79 -17.37
CA GLY A 47 -5.43 -13.95 -17.95
C GLY A 47 -6.90 -14.01 -17.59
N PHE A 48 -7.63 -14.94 -18.23
CA PHE A 48 -9.01 -15.27 -17.87
C PHE A 48 -8.99 -16.15 -16.62
N ASN A 49 -9.06 -15.47 -15.48
CA ASN A 49 -8.99 -16.07 -14.16
C ASN A 49 -10.34 -15.97 -13.48
N ILE A 50 -10.73 -17.06 -12.83
CA ILE A 50 -11.96 -17.10 -12.08
C ILE A 50 -11.62 -17.14 -10.60
N PHE A 51 -12.20 -16.21 -9.84
CA PHE A 51 -11.94 -16.06 -8.42
C PHE A 51 -13.09 -16.60 -7.57
N THR A 52 -12.72 -17.17 -6.43
CA THR A 52 -13.62 -17.39 -5.30
C THR A 52 -13.11 -16.60 -4.10
N LEU A 53 -14.02 -16.05 -3.32
CA LEU A 53 -13.76 -15.33 -2.09
C LEU A 53 -14.48 -16.06 -0.98
N TYR A 54 -13.77 -16.32 0.12
CA TYR A 54 -14.35 -16.92 1.30
C TYR A 54 -13.85 -16.20 2.55
N LYS A 55 -14.68 -16.29 3.59
CA LYS A 55 -14.37 -15.81 4.93
C LYS A 55 -13.75 -16.97 5.71
N GLU A 56 -12.59 -16.77 6.33
CA GLU A 56 -11.93 -17.78 7.16
C GLU A 56 -12.62 -17.96 8.51
N ASP A 57 -13.08 -16.85 9.10
CA ASP A 57 -13.58 -16.81 10.48
C ASP A 57 -15.10 -16.62 10.55
N GLY A 58 -15.73 -17.32 11.51
CA GLY A 58 -17.14 -17.13 11.87
C GLY A 58 -18.15 -17.79 10.93
N VAL A 59 -19.37 -17.25 10.91
CA VAL A 59 -20.46 -17.77 10.07
C VAL A 59 -20.20 -17.39 8.61
N PRO A 60 -20.29 -18.34 7.66
CA PRO A 60 -20.19 -18.03 6.24
C PRO A 60 -21.23 -17.00 5.83
N VAL A 61 -20.80 -15.95 5.14
CA VAL A 61 -21.68 -14.95 4.54
C VAL A 61 -22.43 -15.62 3.38
N PRO A 62 -23.77 -15.77 3.44
CA PRO A 62 -24.53 -16.53 2.45
C PRO A 62 -24.32 -16.03 1.02
N GLU A 63 -24.17 -14.72 0.84
CA GLU A 63 -23.97 -14.06 -0.45
C GLU A 63 -22.62 -14.38 -1.10
N LEU A 64 -21.65 -14.85 -0.31
CA LEU A 64 -20.32 -15.27 -0.75
C LEU A 64 -20.21 -16.78 -0.98
N TYR A 65 -21.15 -17.56 -0.41
CA TYR A 65 -21.06 -19.00 -0.46
C TYR A 65 -21.09 -19.51 -1.90
N LYS A 66 -20.01 -20.19 -2.32
CA LYS A 66 -19.80 -20.71 -3.69
C LYS A 66 -19.90 -19.65 -4.79
N ARG A 67 -19.79 -18.37 -4.45
CA ARG A 67 -19.91 -17.31 -5.44
C ARG A 67 -18.60 -17.15 -6.20
N VAL A 68 -18.75 -17.01 -7.50
CA VAL A 68 -17.66 -16.92 -8.45
C VAL A 68 -17.70 -15.54 -9.12
N PHE A 69 -16.55 -14.89 -9.25
CA PHE A 69 -16.45 -13.57 -9.87
C PHE A 69 -15.12 -13.39 -10.62
N TRP A 70 -15.06 -12.37 -11.46
CA TRP A 70 -13.95 -12.13 -12.39
C TRP A 70 -12.90 -11.16 -11.86
N ASN A 71 -13.29 -10.20 -11.02
CA ASN A 71 -12.37 -9.16 -10.52
C ASN A 71 -12.70 -8.71 -9.10
N SER A 72 -13.97 -8.40 -8.83
CA SER A 72 -14.39 -7.81 -7.58
C SER A 72 -15.77 -8.25 -7.12
N PHE A 73 -16.01 -8.06 -5.82
CA PHE A 73 -17.25 -8.36 -5.15
C PHE A 73 -17.67 -7.19 -4.26
N LEU A 74 -18.87 -6.65 -4.47
CA LEU A 74 -19.43 -5.57 -3.67
C LEU A 74 -20.23 -6.14 -2.50
N ILE A 75 -19.88 -5.73 -1.27
CA ILE A 75 -20.67 -5.94 -0.07
C ILE A 75 -21.41 -4.63 0.21
N SER A 76 -22.75 -4.68 0.18
CA SER A 76 -23.62 -3.55 0.50
C SER A 76 -25.05 -4.04 0.80
N PRO A 77 -25.68 -3.62 1.91
CA PRO A 77 -25.10 -2.88 3.03
C PRO A 77 -24.21 -3.76 3.92
N VAL A 78 -23.16 -3.17 4.49
CA VAL A 78 -22.29 -3.86 5.45
C VAL A 78 -22.99 -4.02 6.80
N THR A 79 -22.79 -5.17 7.44
CA THR A 79 -23.35 -5.56 8.74
C THR A 79 -22.28 -6.26 9.57
N ALA A 80 -22.50 -6.45 10.87
CA ALA A 80 -21.57 -7.18 11.75
C ALA A 80 -21.15 -8.55 11.19
N ALA A 81 -22.06 -9.27 10.54
CA ALA A 81 -21.78 -10.58 9.93
C ALA A 81 -20.68 -10.54 8.85
N HIS A 82 -20.43 -9.38 8.24
CA HIS A 82 -19.38 -9.19 7.25
C HIS A 82 -17.99 -8.94 7.86
N ALA A 83 -17.90 -8.67 9.17
CA ALA A 83 -16.62 -8.46 9.84
C ALA A 83 -15.80 -9.77 9.92
N GLY A 84 -14.54 -9.75 9.52
CA GLY A 84 -13.66 -10.93 9.60
C GLY A 84 -12.57 -11.01 8.55
N THR A 85 -11.86 -12.13 8.54
CA THR A 85 -10.75 -12.39 7.62
C THR A 85 -11.24 -13.02 6.32
N TYR A 86 -10.87 -12.41 5.20
CA TYR A 86 -11.19 -12.88 3.86
C TYR A 86 -9.95 -13.35 3.12
N ARG A 87 -10.13 -14.38 2.29
CA ARG A 87 -9.11 -14.83 1.34
C ARG A 87 -9.73 -15.17 0.01
N CYS A 88 -8.93 -15.00 -1.03
CA CYS A 88 -9.29 -15.44 -2.36
C CYS A 88 -8.41 -16.57 -2.87
N ARG A 89 -8.98 -17.35 -3.78
CA ARG A 89 -8.27 -18.34 -4.59
C ARG A 89 -8.67 -18.17 -6.05
N VAL A 90 -7.78 -18.57 -6.94
CA VAL A 90 -8.04 -18.58 -8.37
C VAL A 90 -8.05 -20.03 -8.88
N PHE A 91 -8.89 -20.28 -9.86
CA PHE A 91 -8.82 -21.48 -10.70
C PHE A 91 -8.93 -21.08 -12.17
N HIS A 92 -8.37 -21.91 -13.04
CA HIS A 92 -8.41 -21.67 -14.47
C HIS A 92 -9.66 -22.33 -15.09
N PRO A 93 -10.38 -21.68 -16.03
CA PRO A 93 -11.57 -22.27 -16.65
C PRO A 93 -11.32 -23.63 -17.31
N HIS A 94 -10.10 -23.85 -17.81
CA HIS A 94 -9.69 -25.10 -18.45
C HIS A 94 -9.21 -26.18 -17.46
N SER A 95 -9.00 -25.83 -16.19
CA SER A 95 -8.62 -26.77 -15.12
C SER A 95 -9.32 -26.40 -13.78
N PRO A 96 -10.66 -26.53 -13.71
CA PRO A 96 -11.45 -26.10 -12.54
C PRO A 96 -11.18 -26.89 -11.24
N THR A 97 -10.43 -27.99 -11.33
CA THR A 97 -10.01 -28.79 -10.17
C THR A 97 -8.68 -28.33 -9.56
N GLU A 98 -7.92 -27.49 -10.27
CA GLU A 98 -6.63 -26.97 -9.79
C GLU A 98 -6.81 -25.58 -9.20
N TRP A 99 -6.73 -25.49 -7.88
CA TRP A 99 -6.78 -24.24 -7.14
C TRP A 99 -5.38 -23.70 -6.86
N SER A 100 -5.24 -22.37 -6.93
CA SER A 100 -4.05 -21.70 -6.42
C SER A 100 -3.92 -21.84 -4.90
N ALA A 101 -2.73 -21.51 -4.39
CA ALA A 101 -2.59 -21.19 -2.98
C ALA A 101 -3.53 -20.01 -2.60
N PRO A 102 -4.04 -19.96 -1.34
CA PRO A 102 -4.83 -18.82 -0.86
C PRO A 102 -4.04 -17.52 -0.86
N SER A 103 -4.74 -16.39 -1.04
CA SER A 103 -4.15 -15.06 -0.92
C SER A 103 -3.60 -14.75 0.48
N ASN A 104 -2.92 -13.60 0.60
CA ASN A 104 -2.79 -12.95 1.90
C ASN A 104 -4.17 -12.69 2.52
N PRO A 105 -4.29 -12.77 3.86
CA PRO A 105 -5.53 -12.42 4.53
C PRO A 105 -5.84 -10.93 4.34
N LEU A 106 -7.12 -10.64 4.10
CA LEU A 106 -7.69 -9.30 4.11
C LEU A 106 -8.71 -9.22 5.23
N VAL A 107 -8.41 -8.42 6.26
CA VAL A 107 -9.28 -8.29 7.42
C VAL A 107 -10.25 -7.14 7.21
N ILE A 108 -11.56 -7.40 7.23
CA ILE A 108 -12.60 -6.38 7.18
C ILE A 108 -13.09 -6.10 8.59
N MET A 109 -13.00 -4.83 8.99
CA MET A 109 -13.43 -4.33 10.29
C MET A 109 -14.71 -3.51 10.09
N VAL A 110 -15.74 -3.80 10.88
CA VAL A 110 -17.03 -3.11 10.81
C VAL A 110 -17.17 -2.17 12.00
N THR A 111 -17.32 -0.88 11.74
CA THR A 111 -17.47 0.16 12.78
C THR A 111 -18.94 0.57 12.96
N GLY A 112 -19.22 1.27 14.07
CA GLY A 112 -20.57 1.78 14.37
C GLY A 112 -21.50 0.76 15.03
N LEU A 113 -20.95 -0.33 15.59
CA LEU A 113 -21.73 -1.36 16.28
C LEU A 113 -21.96 -1.03 17.76
N TYR A 114 -21.18 -0.11 18.32
CA TYR A 114 -21.19 0.29 19.73
C TYR A 114 -20.97 1.80 19.88
N GLU A 115 -21.37 2.37 21.02
CA GLU A 115 -21.16 3.81 21.31
C GLU A 115 -19.69 4.23 21.20
N LYS A 116 -19.46 5.44 20.68
CA LYS A 116 -18.12 6.00 20.47
C LYS A 116 -17.33 6.20 21.78
N PRO A 117 -16.02 5.91 21.80
CA PRO A 117 -15.15 6.30 22.89
C PRO A 117 -14.72 7.78 22.77
N SER A 118 -14.07 8.28 23.80
CA SER A 118 -13.46 9.61 23.86
C SER A 118 -11.95 9.51 23.66
N LEU A 119 -11.39 10.36 22.79
CA LEU A 119 -9.95 10.46 22.53
C LEU A 119 -9.39 11.78 23.05
N SER A 120 -8.27 11.72 23.75
CA SER A 120 -7.57 12.88 24.31
C SER A 120 -6.06 12.77 24.12
N ALA A 121 -5.36 13.89 24.20
CA ALA A 121 -3.90 13.95 24.10
C ALA A 121 -3.28 14.51 25.39
N GLN A 122 -2.16 13.92 25.79
CA GLN A 122 -1.34 14.40 26.91
C GLN A 122 0.10 14.67 26.40
N PRO A 123 0.68 15.85 26.70
CA PRO A 123 0.13 16.95 27.52
C PRO A 123 -0.96 17.78 26.81
N GLY A 124 -1.10 17.64 25.49
CA GLY A 124 -2.11 18.32 24.68
C GLY A 124 -1.99 17.94 23.20
N PRO A 125 -2.87 18.49 22.34
CA PRO A 125 -2.87 18.18 20.91
C PRO A 125 -1.76 18.88 20.11
N THR A 126 -1.06 19.85 20.73
CA THR A 126 0.07 20.56 20.13
C THR A 126 1.31 20.27 20.95
N VAL A 127 2.31 19.65 20.33
CA VAL A 127 3.52 19.19 21.04
C VAL A 127 4.78 19.57 20.24
N PRO A 128 5.84 20.08 20.88
CA PRO A 128 7.11 20.34 20.22
C PRO A 128 7.74 19.07 19.61
N THR A 129 8.45 19.23 18.51
CA THR A 129 9.20 18.15 17.86
C THR A 129 10.17 17.51 18.84
N GLY A 130 10.16 16.19 18.90
CA GLY A 130 11.04 15.42 19.80
C GLY A 130 10.52 15.24 21.23
N GLU A 131 9.46 15.95 21.65
CA GLU A 131 8.82 15.69 22.94
C GLU A 131 7.87 14.49 22.87
N ASN A 132 7.78 13.74 23.97
CA ASN A 132 6.90 12.57 24.01
C ASN A 132 5.44 12.97 24.15
N MET A 133 4.58 12.33 23.37
CA MET A 133 3.13 12.47 23.49
C MET A 133 2.44 11.12 23.67
N THR A 134 1.32 11.16 24.37
CA THR A 134 0.46 9.99 24.60
C THR A 134 -0.97 10.35 24.22
N LEU A 135 -1.62 9.50 23.44
CA LEU A 135 -3.05 9.59 23.17
C LEU A 135 -3.81 8.62 24.07
N SER A 136 -4.79 9.11 24.81
CA SER A 136 -5.62 8.30 25.71
C SER A 136 -7.01 8.14 25.12
N CYS A 137 -7.40 6.90 24.84
CA CYS A 137 -8.74 6.54 24.41
C CYS A 137 -9.49 5.91 25.57
N SER A 138 -10.72 6.36 25.84
CA SER A 138 -11.49 5.89 27.00
C SER A 138 -13.00 5.80 26.74
N SER A 139 -13.68 4.91 27.46
CA SER A 139 -15.13 4.78 27.45
C SER A 139 -15.63 4.30 28.81
N ARG A 140 -16.89 4.59 29.11
CA ARG A 140 -17.60 3.94 30.24
C ARG A 140 -17.95 2.50 29.93
N ARG A 141 -18.09 2.17 28.64
CA ARG A 141 -18.26 0.79 28.20
C ARG A 141 -16.95 0.04 28.41
N SER A 142 -17.06 -1.17 28.95
CA SER A 142 -15.94 -2.08 29.17
C SER A 142 -15.50 -2.75 27.88
N PHE A 143 -14.87 -1.99 26.98
CA PHE A 143 -14.15 -2.58 25.86
C PHE A 143 -12.92 -3.33 26.37
N ASP A 144 -12.57 -4.44 25.72
CA ASP A 144 -11.37 -5.21 26.06
C ASP A 144 -10.12 -4.69 25.35
N MET A 145 -10.32 -4.14 24.15
CA MET A 145 -9.28 -3.65 23.26
C MET A 145 -9.66 -2.28 22.73
N TYR A 146 -8.67 -1.40 22.65
CA TYR A 146 -8.78 -0.13 21.93
C TYR A 146 -7.88 -0.14 20.70
N HIS A 147 -8.35 0.52 19.64
CA HIS A 147 -7.64 0.69 18.38
C HIS A 147 -7.47 2.18 18.10
N LEU A 148 -6.29 2.58 17.64
CA LEU A 148 -5.97 3.95 17.28
C LEU A 148 -5.58 3.99 15.81
N SER A 149 -6.30 4.80 15.05
CA SER A 149 -6.04 5.05 13.63
C SER A 149 -5.58 6.48 13.41
N ARG A 150 -4.68 6.67 12.44
CA ARG A 150 -4.33 7.97 11.89
C ARG A 150 -4.80 8.06 10.45
N GLU A 151 -5.40 9.20 10.10
CA GLU A 151 -5.84 9.45 8.73
C GLU A 151 -4.66 9.37 7.74
N GLY A 152 -4.85 8.63 6.65
CA GLY A 152 -3.82 8.39 5.63
C GLY A 152 -2.86 7.24 5.93
N GLU A 153 -2.97 6.58 7.08
CA GLU A 153 -2.20 5.37 7.39
C GLU A 153 -3.04 4.10 7.28
N ALA A 154 -2.41 3.03 6.78
CA ALA A 154 -3.05 1.72 6.65
C ALA A 154 -2.98 0.86 7.92
N HIS A 155 -2.08 1.18 8.85
CA HIS A 155 -1.87 0.38 10.05
C HIS A 155 -2.50 1.06 11.27
N GLU A 156 -3.38 0.35 11.97
CA GLU A 156 -3.84 0.76 13.29
C GLU A 156 -2.93 0.24 14.42
N LEU A 157 -2.81 1.03 15.49
CA LEU A 157 -2.24 0.57 16.76
C LEU A 157 -3.34 -0.03 17.61
N ARG A 158 -3.04 -1.09 18.36
CA ARG A 158 -4.01 -1.75 19.26
C ARG A 158 -3.41 -1.98 20.63
N LEU A 159 -4.19 -1.72 21.67
CA LEU A 159 -3.80 -1.92 23.07
C LEU A 159 -4.95 -2.51 23.89
N PRO A 160 -4.65 -3.36 24.88
CA PRO A 160 -5.66 -3.83 25.82
C PRO A 160 -6.17 -2.67 26.68
N ALA A 161 -7.45 -2.72 27.01
CA ALA A 161 -8.03 -1.76 27.94
C ALA A 161 -7.55 -2.02 29.38
N VAL A 162 -7.37 -0.93 30.12
CA VAL A 162 -7.03 -0.92 31.54
C VAL A 162 -8.15 -0.21 32.30
N PRO A 163 -8.63 -0.77 33.43
CA PRO A 163 -9.57 -0.08 34.30
C PRO A 163 -8.98 1.22 34.84
N SER A 164 -9.77 2.29 34.83
CA SER A 164 -9.43 3.60 35.38
C SER A 164 -10.21 3.88 36.66
N VAL A 165 -9.67 4.76 37.50
CA VAL A 165 -10.19 5.09 38.84
C VAL A 165 -11.63 5.63 38.80
N ASN A 166 -12.02 6.26 37.69
CA ASN A 166 -13.34 6.87 37.51
C ASN A 166 -14.40 5.89 36.95
N GLY A 167 -14.12 4.59 36.93
CA GLY A 167 -15.01 3.58 36.36
C GLY A 167 -15.06 3.59 34.82
N THR A 168 -14.11 4.25 34.17
CA THR A 168 -13.88 4.16 32.73
C THR A 168 -12.85 3.08 32.44
N PHE A 169 -12.86 2.58 31.21
CA PHE A 169 -11.84 1.69 30.67
C PHE A 169 -11.07 2.48 29.64
N GLN A 170 -9.74 2.50 29.72
CA GLN A 170 -8.90 3.30 28.84
C GLN A 170 -7.69 2.55 28.33
N ALA A 171 -7.12 3.02 27.22
CA ALA A 171 -5.80 2.64 26.76
C ALA A 171 -5.00 3.88 26.40
N ASP A 172 -3.75 3.91 26.87
CA ASP A 172 -2.82 5.00 26.65
C ASP A 172 -1.81 4.58 25.58
N PHE A 173 -1.86 5.23 24.42
CA PHE A 173 -1.01 4.98 23.26
C PHE A 173 0.18 5.94 23.27
N PRO A 174 1.37 5.52 23.74
CA PRO A 174 2.57 6.34 23.65
C PRO A 174 3.01 6.40 22.18
N LEU A 175 2.94 7.58 21.57
CA LEU A 175 3.44 7.78 20.20
C LEU A 175 4.96 8.03 20.16
N GLY A 176 5.59 8.16 21.33
CA GLY A 176 7.00 8.50 21.46
C GLY A 176 7.26 9.96 21.06
N PRO A 177 8.47 10.29 20.59
CA PRO A 177 8.82 11.64 20.17
C PRO A 177 7.91 12.13 19.05
N ALA A 178 7.28 13.29 19.27
CA ALA A 178 6.35 13.90 18.35
C ALA A 178 7.03 14.17 17.01
N THR A 179 6.72 13.32 16.04
CA THR A 179 7.26 13.32 14.67
C THR A 179 6.15 13.25 13.64
N HIS A 180 4.99 12.70 14.01
CA HIS A 180 3.85 12.50 13.13
C HIS A 180 2.59 13.24 13.61
N GLY A 181 2.35 14.42 13.03
CA GLY A 181 1.08 15.13 13.14
C GLY A 181 -0.01 14.44 12.31
N GLY A 182 -1.25 14.88 12.47
CA GLY A 182 -2.38 14.36 11.69
C GLY A 182 -3.64 14.21 12.51
N ASN A 183 -4.67 13.65 11.89
CA ASN A 183 -5.97 13.45 12.51
C ASN A 183 -6.08 12.02 13.05
N TYR A 184 -6.26 11.91 14.36
CA TYR A 184 -6.36 10.63 15.05
C TYR A 184 -7.81 10.33 15.44
N ARG A 185 -8.18 9.06 15.38
CA ARG A 185 -9.45 8.53 15.90
C ARG A 185 -9.19 7.22 16.62
N CYS A 186 -9.99 6.94 17.65
CA CYS A 186 -9.95 5.67 18.34
C CYS A 186 -11.29 4.93 18.32
N PHE A 187 -11.20 3.62 18.50
CA PHE A 187 -12.31 2.67 18.48
C PHE A 187 -12.15 1.67 19.63
N GLY A 188 -13.25 1.11 20.11
CA GLY A 188 -13.27 0.01 21.07
C GLY A 188 -13.79 -1.27 20.44
N SER A 189 -13.25 -2.43 20.85
CA SER A 189 -13.76 -3.75 20.49
C SER A 189 -13.75 -4.70 21.69
N LEU A 190 -14.52 -5.79 21.58
CA LEU A 190 -14.52 -6.89 22.54
C LEU A 190 -13.55 -7.98 22.08
N ARG A 191 -13.07 -8.82 23.02
CA ARG A 191 -12.18 -9.95 22.71
C ARG A 191 -12.84 -10.99 21.81
N ASP A 192 -14.11 -11.26 22.03
CA ASP A 192 -14.86 -12.29 21.30
C ASP A 192 -15.25 -11.83 19.87
N SER A 193 -15.22 -10.52 19.62
CA SER A 193 -15.59 -9.92 18.34
C SER A 193 -14.56 -8.86 17.90
N PRO A 194 -13.30 -9.26 17.61
CA PRO A 194 -12.19 -8.33 17.42
C PRO A 194 -12.29 -7.46 16.14
N TYR A 195 -13.13 -7.86 15.19
CA TYR A 195 -13.39 -7.15 13.93
C TYR A 195 -14.64 -6.27 13.98
N GLU A 196 -15.35 -6.29 15.11
CA GLU A 196 -16.57 -5.53 15.35
C GLU A 196 -16.27 -4.38 16.31
N TRP A 197 -16.29 -3.16 15.79
CA TRP A 197 -15.79 -1.98 16.46
C TRP A 197 -16.91 -1.00 16.77
N SER A 198 -16.66 -0.17 17.78
CA SER A 198 -17.49 0.98 18.10
C SER A 198 -17.58 1.98 16.95
N ASP A 199 -18.46 2.96 17.10
CA ASP A 199 -18.33 4.24 16.40
C ASP A 199 -16.94 4.84 16.64
N PRO A 200 -16.38 5.57 15.65
CA PRO A 200 -15.17 6.33 15.84
C PRO A 200 -15.35 7.40 16.91
N SER A 201 -14.30 7.65 17.69
CA SER A 201 -14.21 8.86 18.49
C SER A 201 -14.30 10.11 17.62
N ASP A 202 -14.55 11.26 18.26
CA ASP A 202 -14.36 12.53 17.58
C ASP A 202 -12.90 12.67 17.09
N PRO A 203 -12.68 13.26 15.90
CA PRO A 203 -11.34 13.44 15.35
C PRO A 203 -10.50 14.34 16.25
N LEU A 204 -9.26 13.91 16.55
CA LEU A 204 -8.29 14.69 17.31
C LEU A 204 -7.13 15.13 16.40
N PRO A 205 -7.11 16.38 15.93
CA PRO A 205 -6.01 16.91 15.15
C PRO A 205 -4.80 17.17 16.05
N VAL A 206 -3.68 16.50 15.74
CA VAL A 206 -2.40 16.66 16.41
C VAL A 206 -1.48 17.49 15.53
N SER A 207 -0.87 18.52 16.13
CA SER A 207 0.05 19.45 15.48
C SER A 207 1.42 19.41 16.15
N ILE A 208 2.48 19.44 15.34
CA ILE A 208 3.86 19.41 15.84
C ILE A 208 4.47 20.78 15.62
N THR A 209 5.04 21.36 16.68
CA THR A 209 5.70 22.66 16.65
C THR A 209 7.20 22.50 16.75
N GLY A 210 7.97 23.40 16.14
CA GLY A 210 9.43 23.40 16.26
C GLY A 210 10.14 23.38 14.91
N ASN A 211 11.32 23.99 14.90
CA ASN A 211 12.12 24.17 13.70
C ASN A 211 13.14 23.02 13.63
N PRO A 212 13.22 22.23 12.54
CA PRO A 212 14.18 21.11 12.44
C PRO A 212 15.66 21.54 12.37
N SER A 213 16.01 22.80 12.68
CA SER A 213 17.30 23.40 12.29
C SER A 213 18.25 23.84 13.43
N SER A 214 17.97 23.62 14.72
CA SER A 214 18.89 24.13 15.76
C SER A 214 20.05 23.20 16.15
N SER A 215 20.24 22.05 15.46
CA SER A 215 21.34 21.11 15.74
C SER A 215 22.37 20.95 14.63
N TRP A 216 22.29 21.73 13.55
CA TRP A 216 23.34 21.78 12.53
C TRP A 216 24.15 23.06 12.69
N PRO A 217 25.46 22.99 13.00
CA PRO A 217 26.32 24.13 12.76
C PRO A 217 26.25 24.45 11.27
N SER A 218 25.96 25.70 10.94
CA SER A 218 25.98 26.22 9.58
C SER A 218 27.25 25.74 8.87
N PRO A 219 27.15 25.03 7.73
CA PRO A 219 28.33 24.74 6.93
C PRO A 219 28.90 26.08 6.48
N THR A 220 30.12 26.38 6.89
CA THR A 220 30.93 27.44 6.28
C THR A 220 30.95 27.16 4.78
N GLU A 221 30.36 28.06 3.97
CA GLU A 221 30.43 27.99 2.51
C GLU A 221 31.90 27.87 2.07
N PRO A 222 32.29 26.80 1.36
CA PRO A 222 33.40 26.90 0.44
C PRO A 222 32.86 27.59 -0.81
N SER A 223 33.27 28.84 -1.05
CA SER A 223 32.96 29.54 -2.29
C SER A 223 33.53 28.77 -3.49
N PHE A 224 32.69 27.99 -4.16
CA PHE A 224 33.00 27.47 -5.49
C PHE A 224 32.32 28.38 -6.51
N LYS A 225 33.08 29.39 -6.95
CA LYS A 225 32.68 30.26 -8.05
C LYS A 225 32.37 29.41 -9.29
N THR A 226 31.11 29.51 -9.71
CA THR A 226 30.51 29.01 -10.93
C THR A 226 31.35 29.31 -12.18
N GLY A 227 32.03 28.29 -12.70
CA GLY A 227 32.49 28.21 -14.09
C GLY A 227 31.50 27.41 -14.94
N ILE A 228 30.23 27.82 -15.00
CA ILE A 228 29.17 27.15 -15.80
C ILE A 228 28.71 28.07 -16.95
N VAL A 229 29.64 28.70 -17.64
CA VAL A 229 29.32 29.44 -18.87
C VAL A 229 30.37 29.12 -19.92
N THR A 230 30.23 27.98 -20.60
CA THR A 230 30.82 27.76 -21.96
C THR A 230 30.49 26.40 -22.62
N HIS A 231 29.91 25.41 -21.93
CA HIS A 231 29.79 24.06 -22.52
C HIS A 231 28.44 23.67 -23.15
N LEU A 232 27.42 24.54 -23.13
CA LEU A 232 26.12 24.26 -23.78
C LEU A 232 26.18 24.15 -25.33
N PRO A 233 26.99 24.91 -26.08
CA PRO A 233 26.96 24.85 -27.55
C PRO A 233 27.59 23.57 -28.14
N ALA A 234 28.49 22.91 -27.42
CA ALA A 234 29.23 21.74 -27.93
C ALA A 234 28.41 20.44 -27.87
N VAL A 235 27.63 20.26 -26.80
CA VAL A 235 26.80 19.06 -26.59
C VAL A 235 25.63 19.02 -27.57
N ILE A 236 25.07 20.18 -27.93
CA ILE A 236 23.98 20.30 -28.90
C ILE A 236 24.49 20.00 -30.33
N ARG A 237 25.69 20.50 -30.71
CA ARG A 237 26.27 20.19 -32.04
C ARG A 237 26.59 18.69 -32.21
N TYR A 238 27.08 18.03 -31.16
CA TYR A 238 27.41 16.61 -31.23
C TYR A 238 26.16 15.72 -31.38
N SER A 239 25.07 16.10 -30.70
CA SER A 239 23.80 15.38 -30.76
C SER A 239 23.11 15.49 -32.12
N VAL A 240 23.22 16.64 -32.79
CA VAL A 240 22.65 16.82 -34.14
C VAL A 240 23.46 16.05 -35.18
N ALA A 241 24.79 16.07 -35.09
CA ALA A 241 25.66 15.35 -36.03
C ALA A 241 25.49 13.83 -35.98
N THR A 242 25.30 13.24 -34.79
CA THR A 242 25.04 11.81 -34.65
C THR A 242 23.68 11.40 -35.21
N ILE A 243 22.65 12.23 -35.05
CA ILE A 243 21.33 11.98 -35.65
C ILE A 243 21.41 12.03 -37.18
N PHE A 244 22.07 13.02 -37.77
CA PHE A 244 22.25 13.06 -39.23
C PHE A 244 23.04 11.86 -39.77
N LEU A 245 24.10 11.44 -39.09
CA LEU A 245 24.92 10.30 -39.51
C LEU A 245 24.13 8.98 -39.49
N THR A 246 23.31 8.77 -38.45
CA THR A 246 22.47 7.57 -38.34
C THR A 246 21.38 7.52 -39.42
N ILE A 247 20.76 8.66 -39.74
CA ILE A 247 19.79 8.76 -40.84
C ILE A 247 20.47 8.48 -42.18
N LEU A 248 21.65 9.05 -42.44
CA LEU A 248 22.40 8.80 -43.68
C LEU A 248 22.77 7.32 -43.84
N LEU A 249 23.27 6.69 -42.78
CA LEU A 249 23.60 5.26 -42.79
C LEU A 249 22.38 4.38 -43.03
N PHE A 250 21.21 4.75 -42.49
CA PHE A 250 19.96 4.06 -42.76
C PHE A 250 19.55 4.16 -44.24
N PHE A 251 19.66 5.34 -44.85
CA PHE A 251 19.39 5.52 -46.28
C PHE A 251 20.41 4.79 -47.16
N LEU A 252 21.69 4.83 -46.82
CA LEU A 252 22.73 4.07 -47.54
C LEU A 252 22.50 2.56 -47.44
N HIS A 253 22.08 2.05 -46.28
CA HIS A 253 21.71 0.64 -46.12
C HIS A 253 20.46 0.29 -46.95
N ARG A 254 19.49 1.19 -47.03
CA ARG A 254 18.29 1.00 -47.89
C ARG A 254 18.64 1.04 -49.37
N CYS A 255 19.51 1.96 -49.81
CA CYS A 255 20.00 2.02 -51.19
C CYS A 255 20.84 0.79 -51.54
N TRP A 256 21.75 0.35 -50.65
CA TRP A 256 22.50 -0.90 -50.81
C TRP A 256 21.56 -2.12 -50.93
N CYS A 257 20.51 -2.19 -50.10
CA CYS A 257 19.50 -3.24 -50.20
C CYS A 257 18.63 -3.15 -51.46
N SER A 258 18.51 -1.98 -52.08
CA SER A 258 17.78 -1.78 -53.32
C SER A 258 18.62 -2.20 -54.53
N ASP A 259 19.92 -1.86 -54.55
CA ASP A 259 20.87 -2.29 -55.59
C ASP A 259 21.04 -3.82 -55.62
N LYS A 260 21.00 -4.48 -54.45
CA LYS A 260 21.01 -5.94 -54.37
C LYS A 260 19.73 -6.62 -54.87
N LYS A 261 18.65 -5.88 -55.13
CA LYS A 261 17.43 -6.43 -55.73
C LYS A 261 17.36 -6.28 -57.25
N GLU A 262 18.25 -5.48 -57.87
CA GLU A 262 18.33 -5.38 -59.34
C GLU A 262 19.31 -6.40 -59.98
N CYS A 263 20.10 -7.15 -59.21
CA CYS A 263 21.01 -8.17 -59.75
C CYS A 263 20.42 -9.60 -59.89
N CYS A 264 19.11 -9.79 -59.83
CA CYS A 264 18.50 -11.13 -60.01
C CYS A 264 17.38 -11.21 -61.04
N CYS A 265 17.36 -10.35 -62.06
CA CYS A 265 16.56 -10.56 -63.27
C CYS A 265 17.33 -10.02 -64.48
N ASN A 266 18.14 -10.86 -65.12
CA ASN A 266 18.31 -10.89 -66.58
C ASN A 266 19.25 -12.02 -67.00
N GLY A 267 18.67 -13.01 -67.67
CA GLY A 267 19.37 -14.06 -68.41
C GLY A 267 18.34 -15.04 -68.98
N PRO A 268 17.94 -14.92 -70.25
CA PRO A 268 17.33 -16.04 -70.97
C PRO A 268 18.33 -17.18 -71.19
#